data_AF-X0QBA5-F1
#
_entry.id   AF-X0QBA5-F1
#
_cell.length_a   1.000
_cell.length_b   1.000
_cell.length_c   1.000
_cell.angle_alpha   90.00
_cell.angle_beta   90.00
_cell.angle_gamma   90.00
#
_symmetry.space_group_name_H-M   'P 1'
#
loop_
_entity.id
_entity.type
_entity.pdbx_description
1 polymer ?
#
loop_
_entity_poly.entity_id
_entity_poly.type
_entity_poly.pdbx_seq_one_letter_code
_entity_poly.pdbx_strand_id
1 'polypeptide(L)' 'MSDNHDNSLHELPLEFVQSIANSGGGCDGQAIIPTDGGTYICWCSCGEWTYEAVTSDEGLHAARRHTGSVVAMA' A
#
# COMPACT_ATOMS: atom_id res chain seq x y z
N MET A 1 -17.71 -29.35 9.85
CA MET A 1 -16.30 -28.98 9.77
C MET A 1 -16.10 -28.18 8.48
N SER A 2 -15.65 -26.94 8.58
CA SER A 2 -14.60 -26.35 7.73
C SER A 2 -14.39 -24.87 8.10
N ASP A 3 -13.22 -24.65 8.70
CA ASP A 3 -12.31 -23.51 8.54
C ASP A 3 -12.79 -22.08 8.85
N ASN A 4 -12.51 -21.71 10.10
CA ASN A 4 -11.57 -20.64 10.47
C ASN A 4 -11.49 -19.44 9.51
N HIS A 5 -12.39 -18.47 9.67
CA HIS A 5 -12.09 -17.10 9.31
C HIS A 5 -11.12 -16.55 10.37
N ASP A 6 -9.84 -16.89 10.21
CA ASP A 6 -8.68 -16.28 10.88
C ASP A 6 -8.52 -14.83 10.40
N ASN A 7 -9.55 -14.03 10.63
CA ASN A 7 -9.48 -12.63 10.35
C ASN A 7 -8.79 -11.98 11.54
N SER A 8 -7.45 -11.96 11.48
CA SER A 8 -6.54 -11.24 12.37
C SER A 8 -6.96 -9.78 12.60
N LEU A 9 -7.89 -9.25 11.79
CA LEU A 9 -8.48 -7.94 12.01
C LEU A 9 -9.43 -7.85 13.21
N HIS A 10 -9.98 -8.97 13.72
CA HIS A 10 -10.95 -8.96 14.83
C HIS A 10 -10.32 -8.74 16.22
N GLU A 11 -9.00 -8.91 16.32
CA GLU A 11 -8.24 -8.77 17.57
C GLU A 11 -7.32 -7.53 17.57
N LEU A 12 -7.47 -6.65 16.58
CA LEU A 12 -6.71 -5.42 16.52
C LEU A 12 -7.15 -4.45 17.61
N PRO A 13 -6.21 -3.90 18.41
CA PRO A 13 -6.51 -2.86 19.39
C PRO A 13 -7.21 -1.67 18.73
N LEU A 14 -8.12 -1.03 19.47
CA LEU A 14 -8.83 0.17 19.01
C LEU A 14 -7.87 1.25 18.47
N GLU A 15 -6.68 1.36 19.05
CA GLU A 15 -5.60 2.24 18.61
C GLU A 15 -5.16 1.98 17.16
N PHE A 16 -5.17 0.74 16.69
CA PHE A 16 -4.84 0.39 15.30
C PHE A 16 -5.94 0.86 14.33
N VAL A 17 -7.20 0.62 14.69
CA VAL A 17 -8.35 1.09 13.89
C VAL A 17 -8.39 2.62 13.84
N GLN A 18 -8.10 3.27 14.97
CA GLN A 18 -7.99 4.72 15.05
C GLN A 18 -6.78 5.25 14.27
N SER A 19 -5.66 4.54 14.25
CA SER A 19 -4.49 4.91 13.43
C SER A 19 -4.81 4.91 11.94
N ILE A 20 -5.62 3.96 11.46
CA ILE A 20 -6.09 3.91 10.05
C ILE A 20 -7.13 5.00 9.77
N ALA A 21 -8.03 5.27 10.73
CA ALA A 21 -9.03 6.32 10.58
C ALA A 21 -8.42 7.75 10.63
N ASN A 22 -7.33 7.91 11.39
CA ASN A 22 -6.63 9.19 11.56
C ASN A 22 -5.49 9.39 10.55
N SER A 23 -5.03 8.34 9.86
CA SER A 23 -4.21 8.47 8.65
C SER A 23 -5.06 8.93 7.48
N GLY A 24 -5.89 9.97 7.64
CA GLY A 24 -6.70 10.56 6.56
C GLY A 24 -5.88 11.26 5.47
N GLY A 25 -4.76 10.66 5.04
CA GLY A 25 -4.08 11.00 3.80
C GLY A 25 -4.67 10.13 2.70
N GLY A 26 -5.04 10.68 1.55
CA GLY A 26 -5.65 9.89 0.48
C GLY A 26 -4.83 8.68 0.00
N CYS A 27 -3.56 8.58 0.40
CA CYS A 27 -2.60 7.60 -0.08
C CYS A 27 -2.28 6.44 0.89
N ASP A 28 -3.24 5.90 1.64
CA ASP A 28 -2.95 4.86 2.65
C ASP A 28 -2.67 3.45 2.10
N GLY A 29 -3.16 3.15 0.89
CA GLY A 29 -3.01 1.84 0.25
C GLY A 29 -2.10 1.90 -0.97
N GLN A 30 -1.20 0.91 -1.10
CA GLN A 30 -0.30 0.76 -2.24
C GLN A 30 -0.24 -0.68 -2.73
N ALA A 31 -0.16 -0.85 -4.05
CA ALA A 31 0.05 -2.14 -4.68
C ALA A 31 1.08 -2.03 -5.80
N ILE A 32 1.99 -3.02 -5.87
CA ILE A 32 2.94 -3.20 -6.97
C ILE A 32 2.58 -4.54 -7.63
N ILE A 33 1.97 -4.46 -8.81
CA ILE A 33 1.30 -5.59 -9.46
C ILE A 33 2.09 -5.98 -10.71
N PRO A 34 2.65 -7.19 -10.81
CA PRO A 34 3.35 -7.63 -12.03
C PRO A 34 2.36 -7.76 -13.20
N THR A 35 2.82 -7.40 -14.40
CA THR A 35 2.10 -7.59 -15.66
C THR A 35 2.65 -8.78 -16.43
N ASP A 36 1.85 -9.32 -17.36
CA ASP A 36 2.31 -10.35 -18.30
C ASP A 36 3.44 -9.86 -19.22
N GLY A 37 3.62 -8.54 -19.36
CA GLY A 37 4.66 -7.91 -20.18
C GLY A 37 6.01 -7.76 -19.49
N GLY A 38 6.16 -8.23 -18.24
CA GLY A 38 7.40 -8.11 -17.47
C GLY A 38 7.61 -6.74 -16.82
N THR A 39 6.59 -5.88 -16.83
CA THR A 39 6.56 -4.60 -16.12
C THR A 39 5.70 -4.71 -14.85
N TYR A 40 5.61 -3.64 -14.08
CA TYR A 40 4.83 -3.56 -12.85
C TYR A 40 3.91 -2.35 -12.90
N ILE A 41 2.62 -2.57 -12.61
CA ILE A 41 1.67 -1.48 -12.36
C ILE A 41 1.68 -1.16 -10.88
N CYS A 42 2.05 0.07 -10.58
CA CYS A 42 2.00 0.64 -9.25
C CYS A 42 0.73 1.47 -9.12
N TRP A 43 -0.02 1.24 -8.06
CA TRP A 43 -1.31 1.90 -7.83
C TRP A 43 -1.42 2.39 -6.39
N CYS A 44 -2.16 3.48 -6.21
CA CYS A 44 -2.49 4.02 -4.90
C CYS A 44 -4.00 4.16 -4.70
N SER A 45 -4.46 3.90 -3.47
CA SER A 45 -5.87 4.03 -3.07
C SER A 45 -6.44 5.44 -3.21
N CYS A 46 -5.61 6.47 -3.39
CA CYS A 46 -6.06 7.83 -3.67
C CYS A 46 -6.84 7.94 -4.99
N GLY A 47 -6.63 7.00 -5.92
CA GLY A 47 -7.22 7.03 -7.25
C GLY A 47 -6.63 8.06 -8.20
N GLU A 48 -5.69 8.88 -7.74
CA GLU A 48 -5.04 9.95 -8.51
C GLU A 48 -3.67 9.56 -9.06
N TRP A 49 -3.14 8.39 -8.67
CA TRP A 49 -1.79 7.96 -9.04
C TRP A 49 -1.74 6.50 -9.50
N THR A 50 -1.19 6.34 -10.70
CA THR A 50 -0.81 5.06 -11.29
C THR A 50 0.53 5.25 -12.00
N TYR A 51 1.45 4.29 -11.85
CA TYR A 51 2.79 4.35 -12.45
C TYR A 51 3.19 2.98 -13.00
N GLU A 52 3.76 2.94 -14.20
CA GLU A 52 4.34 1.72 -14.76
C GLU A 52 5.85 1.70 -14.54
N ALA A 53 6.35 0.64 -13.91
CA ALA A 53 7.77 0.45 -13.59
C ALA A 53 8.31 -0.77 -14.36
N VAL A 54 9.59 -0.72 -14.72
CA VAL A 54 10.26 -1.86 -15.39
C VAL A 54 10.65 -2.92 -14.35
N THR A 55 10.84 -2.53 -13.10
CA THR A 55 11.19 -3.44 -12.00
C THR A 55 10.33 -3.19 -10.76
N SER A 56 10.20 -4.21 -9.90
CA SER A 56 9.47 -4.09 -8.65
C SER A 56 10.10 -3.10 -7.67
N ASP A 57 11.44 -2.99 -7.65
CA ASP A 57 12.17 -2.06 -6.80
C ASP A 57 11.92 -0.59 -7.19
N GLU A 58 11.97 -0.31 -8.49
CA GLU A 58 11.60 0.99 -9.05
C GLU A 58 10.17 1.36 -8.69
N GLY A 59 9.24 0.41 -8.84
CA GLY A 59 7.83 0.60 -8.49
C GLY A 59 7.64 0.90 -7.00
N LEU A 60 8.29 0.13 -6.12
CA LEU A 60 8.26 0.34 -4.68
C LEU A 60 8.85 1.70 -4.30
N HIS A 61 9.96 2.11 -4.93
CA HIS A 61 10.56 3.41 -4.70
C HIS A 61 9.63 4.56 -5.12
N ALA A 62 9.00 4.45 -6.30
CA ALA A 62 8.02 5.42 -6.78
C ALA A 62 6.80 5.53 -5.84
N ALA A 63 6.29 4.39 -5.37
CA ALA A 63 5.18 4.35 -4.43
C ALA A 63 5.54 5.04 -3.10
N ARG A 64 6.70 4.71 -2.51
CA ARG A 64 7.16 5.35 -1.25
C ARG A 64 7.32 6.87 -1.37
N ARG A 65 7.75 7.37 -2.54
CA ARG A 65 7.81 8.82 -2.80
C ARG A 65 6.42 9.43 -2.89
N HIS A 66 5.48 8.75 -3.55
CA HIS A 66 4.11 9.22 -3.68
C HIS A 66 3.40 9.37 -2.32
N THR A 67 3.63 8.44 -1.39
CA THR A 67 3.03 8.50 -0.04
C THR A 67 3.80 9.34 0.96
N GLY A 68 4.95 9.91 0.59
CA GLY A 68 5.83 10.55 1.55
C GLY A 68 6.38 9.57 2.62
N SER A 69 6.33 8.26 2.37
CA SER A 69 6.93 7.24 3.26
C SER A 69 8.45 7.23 3.18
N VAL A 70 9.05 7.99 2.25
CA VAL A 70 10.47 8.33 2.31
C VAL A 70 10.72 9.24 3.51
N VAL A 71 11.22 8.65 4.61
CA VAL A 71 11.80 9.41 5.71
C VAL A 71 12.89 10.30 5.13
N ALA A 72 12.70 11.62 5.17
CA ALA A 72 13.78 12.55 4.95
C ALA A 72 14.86 12.24 6.00
N MET A 73 16.03 11.78 5.57
CA MET A 73 17.18 11.72 6.47
C MET A 73 17.47 13.15 6.92
N ALA A 74 17.22 13.41 8.20
CA ALA A 74 17.70 14.59 8.92
C ALA A 74 19.17 14.40 9.28
#